data_AF-A0A958TGJ5-F1
#
_entry.id   AF-A0A958TGJ5-F1
#
_cell.length_a   1.000
_cell.length_b   1.000
_cell.length_c   1.000
_cell.angle_alpha   90.00
_cell.angle_beta   90.00
_cell.angle_gamma   90.00
#
_symmetry.space_group_name_H-M   'P 1'
#
loop_
_entity.id
_entity.type
_entity.pdbx_description
1 polymer ?
#
loop_
_entity_poly.entity_id
_entity_poly.type
_entity_poly.pdbx_seq_one_letter_code
_entity_poly.pdbx_strand_id
1 'polypeptide(L)'
;EGYEADDVIGTLSKQAEKQGYQTFMVTPDKDFAQLVSENIFMYRPVFGGGYETWGIPEVQKKFEVKDPLQVIDFLGMMGDSSDNIPGLPGVGEKTAKKFIAHYGTMENLLANTHELKGKMKENIEANKELGLLSKKLATIMLDVPVEFDAANFEMSEPNIEDVTNIFQELEFRQLLTNFQKTFSVEATSNAQQNNTTTEELPKVNNKPNAAGAGQFSLFDAQGNEDVIVSNQSSRITAANNAHFYQSINSAMAIKLFIQNLMKQKSVCFDTETTSIDPIVAQLVGIAFSWEVGKGFYLPIPEDKNEAQKLIEQLRPFFESETIEKIGQNLKYDIKVLRKYNVKVKGTLFDTMLAHYLINPDMRHNMDVLAETYLNYTPISIEELIGKKGKNQITMREVPLEKQTEYAVEDADITLQLKTHFEKELGEANTQKLFDEIEIPLLRVLADMELEGINIDINLIIQLSK
;
A
#
# COMPACT_ATOMS: atom_id res chain seq x y z
N GLU A 1 21.55 -11.18 26.32
CA GLU A 1 22.41 -10.06 25.91
C GLU A 1 23.82 -10.57 25.65
N GLY A 2 24.51 -10.04 24.64
CA GLY A 2 25.89 -10.44 24.29
C GLY A 2 26.04 -11.64 23.33
N TYR A 3 24.93 -12.13 22.76
CA TYR A 3 24.89 -13.18 21.74
C TYR A 3 24.09 -12.68 20.54
N GLU A 4 24.41 -13.17 19.34
CA GLU A 4 23.68 -12.82 18.13
C GLU A 4 22.38 -13.61 18.03
N ALA A 5 21.44 -13.13 17.21
CA ALA A 5 20.18 -13.84 16.98
C ALA A 5 20.41 -15.26 16.43
N ASP A 6 21.45 -15.41 15.62
CA ASP A 6 21.82 -16.66 14.95
C ASP A 6 22.28 -17.71 15.95
N ASP A 7 23.05 -17.30 16.97
CA ASP A 7 23.48 -18.17 18.07
C ASP A 7 22.29 -18.65 18.90
N VAL A 8 21.33 -17.76 19.18
CA VAL A 8 20.11 -18.09 19.93
C VAL A 8 19.27 -19.10 19.15
N ILE A 9 19.02 -18.84 17.87
CA ILE A 9 18.24 -19.73 17.00
C ILE A 9 18.95 -21.08 16.84
N GLY A 10 20.27 -21.09 16.62
CA GLY A 10 21.05 -22.31 16.48
C GLY A 10 21.03 -23.16 17.75
N THR A 11 21.21 -22.54 18.91
CA THR A 11 21.14 -23.20 20.22
C THR A 11 19.76 -23.81 20.44
N LEU A 12 18.68 -23.04 20.27
CA LEU A 12 17.31 -23.52 20.49
C LEU A 12 16.93 -24.62 19.49
N SER A 13 17.32 -24.50 18.23
CA SER A 13 17.05 -25.51 17.20
C SER A 13 17.68 -26.86 17.56
N LYS A 14 18.91 -26.85 18.08
CA LYS A 14 19.61 -28.07 18.52
C LYS A 14 19.04 -28.65 19.81
N GLN A 15 18.51 -27.81 20.71
CA GLN A 15 17.81 -28.29 21.90
C GLN A 15 16.45 -28.91 21.54
N ALA A 16 15.68 -28.28 20.65
CA ALA A 16 14.40 -28.79 20.15
C ALA A 16 14.57 -30.12 19.40
N GLU A 17 15.60 -30.24 18.56
CA GLU A 17 15.96 -31.49 17.87
C GLU A 17 16.20 -32.63 18.87
N LYS A 18 16.92 -32.39 19.98
CA LYS A 18 17.16 -33.41 21.02
C LYS A 18 15.88 -33.84 21.73
N GLN A 19 14.88 -32.97 21.79
CA GLN A 19 13.54 -33.28 22.33
C GLN A 19 12.62 -33.94 21.28
N GLY A 20 13.10 -34.16 20.06
CA GLY A 20 12.36 -34.86 18.99
C GLY A 20 11.52 -33.96 18.09
N TYR A 21 11.66 -32.64 18.17
CA TYR A 21 10.94 -31.70 17.31
C TYR A 21 11.62 -31.55 15.95
N GLN A 22 10.79 -31.40 14.91
CA GLN A 22 11.23 -30.90 13.61
C GLN A 22 11.26 -29.37 13.66
N THR A 23 12.42 -28.79 13.37
CA THR A 23 12.64 -27.34 13.44
C THR A 23 12.81 -26.77 12.04
N PHE A 24 12.08 -25.70 11.74
CA PHE A 24 12.19 -24.95 10.50
C PHE A 24 12.74 -23.55 10.79
N MET A 25 14.00 -23.30 10.44
CA MET A 25 14.65 -22.00 10.63
C MET A 25 14.29 -21.09 9.46
N VAL A 26 13.48 -20.05 9.71
CA VAL A 26 13.01 -19.13 8.66
C VAL A 26 14.03 -18.02 8.44
N THR A 27 14.90 -18.17 7.45
CA THR A 27 15.97 -17.20 7.16
C THR A 27 16.46 -17.32 5.71
N PRO A 28 16.78 -16.20 5.02
CA PRO A 28 17.49 -16.24 3.74
C PRO A 28 19.00 -16.45 3.91
N ASP A 29 19.51 -16.36 5.14
CA ASP A 29 20.93 -16.43 5.43
C ASP A 29 21.48 -17.84 5.16
N LYS A 30 22.62 -17.89 4.47
CA LYS A 30 23.30 -19.12 4.08
C LYS A 30 24.06 -19.73 5.26
N ASP A 31 24.37 -18.97 6.30
CA ASP A 31 25.22 -19.39 7.41
C ASP A 31 24.53 -20.45 8.27
N PHE A 32 23.20 -20.38 8.37
CA PHE A 32 22.34 -21.37 9.01
C PHE A 32 22.37 -22.75 8.32
N ALA A 33 22.90 -22.85 7.09
CA ALA A 33 23.06 -24.15 6.44
C ALA A 33 24.00 -25.09 7.22
N GLN A 34 24.88 -24.55 8.08
CA GLN A 34 25.73 -25.34 8.97
C GLN A 34 24.96 -26.11 10.06
N LEU A 35 23.73 -25.68 10.36
CA LEU A 35 22.90 -26.23 11.45
C LEU A 35 21.96 -27.36 10.98
N VAL A 36 21.77 -27.47 9.66
CA VAL A 36 20.85 -28.43 9.01
C VAL A 36 21.21 -29.87 9.37
N SER A 37 20.22 -30.65 9.75
CA SER A 37 20.32 -32.05 10.16
C SER A 37 19.05 -32.80 9.78
N GLU A 38 18.86 -34.04 10.26
CA GLU A 38 17.67 -34.84 9.90
C GLU A 38 16.35 -34.20 10.34
N ASN A 39 16.36 -33.46 11.46
CA ASN A 39 15.17 -32.79 12.00
C ASN A 39 15.27 -31.25 11.99
N ILE A 40 16.33 -30.67 11.43
CA ILE A 40 16.49 -29.21 11.32
C ILE A 40 16.59 -28.83 9.85
N PHE A 41 15.66 -27.98 9.41
CA PHE A 41 15.52 -27.54 8.03
C PHE A 41 15.66 -26.01 7.96
N MET A 42 16.16 -25.52 6.83
CA MET A 42 16.17 -24.09 6.52
C MET A 42 14.95 -23.77 5.64
N TYR A 43 14.13 -22.81 6.03
CA TYR A 43 12.93 -22.39 5.30
C TYR A 43 13.14 -20.98 4.75
N ARG A 44 13.52 -20.87 3.48
CA ARG A 44 13.99 -19.59 2.90
C ARG A 44 12.88 -18.92 2.09
N PRO A 45 12.63 -17.61 2.30
CA PRO A 45 11.78 -16.83 1.40
C PRO A 45 12.50 -16.55 0.08
N VAL A 46 11.81 -16.75 -1.05
CA VAL A 46 12.35 -16.51 -2.39
C VAL A 46 11.94 -15.11 -2.87
N PHE A 47 12.89 -14.37 -3.44
CA PHE A 47 12.62 -13.06 -4.03
C PHE A 47 11.63 -13.20 -5.20
N GLY A 48 10.44 -12.58 -5.07
CA GLY A 48 9.34 -12.72 -6.03
C GLY A 48 8.19 -13.63 -5.58
N GLY A 49 8.24 -14.17 -4.36
CA GLY A 49 7.16 -14.94 -3.74
C GLY A 49 7.42 -16.45 -3.71
N GLY A 50 6.92 -17.10 -2.66
CA GLY A 50 7.12 -18.53 -2.40
C GLY A 50 8.32 -18.84 -1.50
N TYR A 51 8.46 -20.12 -1.17
CA TYR A 51 9.42 -20.60 -0.19
C TYR A 51 10.15 -21.84 -0.70
N GLU A 52 11.43 -21.96 -0.31
CA GLU A 52 12.24 -23.16 -0.51
C GLU A 52 12.62 -23.76 0.84
N THR A 53 12.55 -25.09 0.96
CA THR A 53 13.03 -25.81 2.14
C THR A 53 14.32 -26.52 1.80
N TRP A 54 15.37 -26.25 2.59
CA TRP A 54 16.66 -26.93 2.46
C TRP A 54 16.85 -27.90 3.61
N GLY A 55 16.95 -29.19 3.27
CA GLY A 55 17.48 -30.23 4.13
C GLY A 55 18.92 -30.59 3.74
N ILE A 56 19.40 -31.71 4.26
CA ILE A 56 20.76 -32.20 4.00
C ILE A 56 21.06 -32.30 2.49
N PRO A 57 20.19 -32.87 1.62
CA PRO A 57 20.50 -33.00 0.19
C PRO A 57 20.65 -31.66 -0.53
N GLU A 58 19.82 -30.68 -0.20
CA GLU A 58 19.84 -29.35 -0.81
C GLU A 58 21.11 -28.59 -0.40
N VAL A 59 21.49 -28.65 0.88
CA VAL A 59 22.75 -28.06 1.39
C VAL A 59 23.96 -28.71 0.72
N GLN A 60 24.01 -30.05 0.68
CA GLN A 60 25.09 -30.78 0.01
C GLN A 60 25.23 -30.37 -1.45
N LYS A 61 24.11 -30.25 -2.17
CA LYS A 61 24.09 -29.85 -3.57
C LYS A 61 24.51 -28.39 -3.79
N LYS A 62 24.05 -27.47 -2.94
CA LYS A 62 24.34 -26.03 -3.09
C LYS A 62 25.81 -25.71 -2.85
N PHE A 63 26.36 -26.24 -1.76
CA PHE A 63 27.73 -25.96 -1.31
C PHE A 63 28.75 -26.99 -1.82
N GLU A 64 28.30 -28.04 -2.51
CA GLU A 64 29.15 -29.15 -2.99
C GLU A 64 29.92 -29.83 -1.84
N VAL A 65 29.26 -29.95 -0.69
CA VAL A 65 29.80 -30.55 0.54
C VAL A 65 29.21 -31.95 0.78
N LYS A 66 29.89 -32.77 1.58
CA LYS A 66 29.39 -34.10 1.99
C LYS A 66 28.61 -34.03 3.29
N ASP A 67 28.94 -33.08 4.16
CA ASP A 67 28.29 -32.87 5.46
C ASP A 67 27.98 -31.37 5.63
N PRO A 68 26.76 -30.98 6.07
CA PRO A 68 26.42 -29.59 6.41
C PRO A 68 27.45 -28.88 7.29
N LEU A 69 28.15 -29.58 8.20
CA LEU A 69 29.20 -28.98 9.04
C LEU A 69 30.37 -28.42 8.23
N GLN A 70 30.63 -28.93 7.03
CA GLN A 70 31.67 -28.42 6.15
C GLN A 70 31.32 -27.04 5.55
N VAL A 71 30.07 -26.58 5.70
CA VAL A 71 29.69 -25.21 5.37
C VAL A 71 30.49 -24.21 6.21
N ILE A 72 30.85 -24.55 7.45
CA ILE A 72 31.70 -23.72 8.32
C ILE A 72 33.08 -23.53 7.69
N ASP A 73 33.68 -24.61 7.20
CA ASP A 73 34.95 -24.56 6.49
C ASP A 73 34.83 -23.75 5.18
N PHE A 74 33.71 -23.89 4.47
CA PHE A 74 33.44 -23.16 3.23
C PHE A 74 33.38 -21.65 3.47
N LEU A 75 32.58 -21.22 4.45
CA LEU A 75 32.40 -19.81 4.82
C LEU A 75 33.69 -19.23 5.39
N GLY A 76 34.37 -19.96 6.28
CA GLY A 76 35.65 -19.53 6.84
C GLY A 76 36.76 -19.37 5.79
N MET A 77 36.75 -20.18 4.72
CA MET A 77 37.71 -20.06 3.62
C MET A 77 37.38 -18.88 2.69
N MET A 78 36.10 -18.71 2.36
CA MET A 78 35.63 -17.70 1.42
C MET A 78 35.62 -16.29 2.04
N GLY A 79 35.34 -16.20 3.33
CA GLY A 79 35.02 -14.94 4.01
C GLY A 79 33.61 -14.45 3.71
N ASP A 80 33.17 -13.48 4.49
CA ASP A 80 31.93 -12.72 4.28
C ASP A 80 32.19 -11.24 4.52
N SER A 81 32.00 -10.43 3.48
CA SER A 81 32.17 -8.99 3.57
C SER A 81 31.08 -8.30 4.39
N SER A 82 29.90 -8.92 4.52
CA SER A 82 28.76 -8.37 5.25
C SER A 82 29.03 -8.40 6.76
N ASP A 83 29.56 -9.53 7.24
CA ASP A 83 29.87 -9.79 8.65
C ASP A 83 31.34 -9.49 9.00
N ASN A 84 32.04 -8.79 8.10
CA ASN A 84 33.46 -8.45 8.24
C ASN A 84 34.37 -9.66 8.50
N ILE A 85 34.01 -10.84 7.98
CA ILE A 85 34.79 -12.08 8.06
C ILE A 85 35.84 -12.07 6.93
N PRO A 86 37.16 -11.98 7.23
CA PRO A 86 38.18 -11.73 6.22
C PRO A 86 38.39 -12.88 5.21
N GLY A 87 38.25 -14.13 5.66
CA GLY A 87 38.51 -15.32 4.85
C GLY A 87 39.98 -15.53 4.49
N LEU A 88 40.24 -16.44 3.56
CA LEU A 88 41.58 -16.69 3.02
C LEU A 88 41.81 -15.87 1.73
N PRO A 89 42.86 -15.03 1.66
CA PRO A 89 43.11 -14.19 0.50
C PRO A 89 43.27 -14.97 -0.81
N GLY A 90 42.39 -14.70 -1.77
CA GLY A 90 42.37 -15.35 -3.10
C GLY A 90 41.51 -16.61 -3.17
N VAL A 91 40.85 -16.99 -2.08
CA VAL A 91 39.89 -18.11 -2.05
C VAL A 91 38.47 -17.56 -2.18
N GLY A 92 37.87 -17.72 -3.37
CA GLY A 92 36.44 -17.47 -3.58
C GLY A 92 35.62 -18.77 -3.60
N GLU A 93 34.30 -18.67 -3.80
CA GLU A 93 33.35 -19.81 -3.80
C GLU A 93 33.86 -21.05 -4.57
N LYS A 94 34.27 -20.87 -5.83
CA LYS A 94 34.73 -21.98 -6.68
C LYS A 94 35.99 -22.67 -6.15
N THR A 95 36.85 -21.93 -5.47
CA THR A 95 38.10 -22.46 -4.94
C THR A 95 37.87 -23.12 -3.58
N ALA A 96 37.02 -22.55 -2.73
CA ALA A 96 36.58 -23.17 -1.48
C ALA A 96 35.92 -24.54 -1.72
N LYS A 97 35.01 -24.65 -2.71
CA LYS A 97 34.40 -25.92 -3.13
C LYS A 97 35.44 -26.97 -3.52
N LYS A 98 36.44 -26.60 -4.31
CA LYS A 98 37.54 -27.50 -4.70
C LYS A 98 38.37 -27.96 -3.51
N PHE A 99 38.67 -27.06 -2.58
CA PHE A 99 39.44 -27.40 -1.39
C PHE A 99 38.68 -28.31 -0.45
N ILE A 100 37.37 -28.10 -0.27
CA ILE A 100 36.55 -29.02 0.54
C ILE A 100 36.41 -30.38 -0.12
N ALA A 101 36.21 -30.43 -1.45
CA ALA A 101 36.13 -31.69 -2.17
C ALA A 101 37.42 -32.53 -2.05
N HIS A 102 38.59 -31.87 -2.00
CA HIS A 102 39.89 -32.53 -1.97
C HIS A 102 40.42 -32.80 -0.55
N TYR A 103 40.34 -31.82 0.35
CA TYR A 103 40.93 -31.86 1.70
C TYR A 103 39.89 -32.11 2.80
N GLY A 104 38.60 -31.92 2.54
CA GLY A 104 37.52 -32.12 3.49
C GLY A 104 37.33 -30.95 4.46
N THR A 105 38.38 -30.55 5.18
CA THR A 105 38.34 -29.48 6.19
C THR A 105 39.44 -28.44 5.97
N MET A 106 39.29 -27.27 6.58
CA MET A 106 40.31 -26.22 6.54
C MET A 106 41.62 -26.66 7.20
N GLU A 107 41.56 -27.40 8.30
CA GLU A 107 42.75 -27.90 8.99
C GLU A 107 43.53 -28.86 8.11
N ASN A 108 42.85 -29.72 7.35
CA ASN A 108 43.50 -30.63 6.40
C ASN A 108 44.14 -29.89 5.22
N LEU A 109 43.50 -28.83 4.72
CA LEU A 109 44.11 -27.94 3.72
C LEU A 109 45.40 -27.31 4.26
N LEU A 110 45.36 -26.81 5.50
CA LEU A 110 46.51 -26.16 6.17
C LEU A 110 47.62 -27.15 6.55
N ALA A 111 47.30 -28.43 6.74
CA ALA A 111 48.28 -29.49 6.98
C ALA A 111 48.96 -29.95 5.68
N ASN A 112 48.29 -29.80 4.52
CA ASN A 112 48.75 -30.28 3.22
C ASN A 112 49.11 -29.14 2.25
N THR A 113 49.57 -27.98 2.75
CA THR A 113 49.94 -26.82 1.91
C THR A 113 51.05 -27.11 0.90
N HIS A 114 51.84 -28.18 1.11
CA HIS A 114 52.89 -28.62 0.21
C HIS A 114 52.39 -29.06 -1.18
N GLU A 115 51.11 -29.44 -1.30
CA GLU A 115 50.48 -29.83 -2.56
C GLU A 115 49.98 -28.64 -3.40
N LEU A 116 49.85 -27.47 -2.76
CA LEU A 116 49.41 -26.23 -3.40
C LEU A 116 50.54 -25.62 -4.23
N LYS A 117 50.20 -24.93 -5.33
CA LYS A 117 51.17 -24.35 -6.27
C LYS A 117 51.06 -22.83 -6.37
N GLY A 118 52.20 -22.17 -6.56
CA GLY A 118 52.31 -20.74 -6.86
C GLY A 118 51.84 -19.82 -5.73
N LYS A 119 51.37 -18.62 -6.09
CA LYS A 119 50.95 -17.55 -5.17
C LYS A 119 49.85 -17.95 -4.18
N MET A 120 49.03 -18.96 -4.55
CA MET A 120 47.97 -19.47 -3.66
C MET A 120 48.53 -20.19 -2.43
N LYS A 121 49.65 -20.91 -2.59
CA LYS A 121 50.35 -21.56 -1.47
C LYS A 121 50.90 -20.51 -0.50
N GLU A 122 51.61 -19.52 -1.02
CA GLU A 122 52.19 -18.43 -0.23
C GLU A 122 51.10 -17.67 0.56
N ASN A 123 49.96 -17.39 -0.08
CA ASN A 123 48.84 -16.73 0.58
C ASN A 123 48.24 -17.56 1.72
N ILE A 124 48.04 -18.87 1.52
CA ILE A 124 47.44 -19.74 2.54
C ILE A 124 48.40 -19.97 3.71
N GLU A 125 49.70 -20.13 3.44
CA GLU A 125 50.73 -20.28 4.49
C GLU A 125 50.88 -19.00 5.31
N ALA A 126 50.86 -17.82 4.67
CA ALA A 126 50.98 -16.53 5.34
C ALA A 126 49.73 -16.14 6.16
N ASN A 127 48.54 -16.64 5.79
CA ASN A 127 47.26 -16.26 6.41
C ASN A 127 46.59 -17.41 7.17
N LYS A 128 47.38 -18.39 7.63
CA LYS A 128 46.88 -19.56 8.37
C LYS A 128 46.04 -19.18 9.59
N GLU A 129 46.52 -18.26 10.41
CA GLU A 129 45.82 -17.81 11.63
C GLU A 129 44.54 -17.04 11.29
N LEU A 130 44.57 -16.26 10.21
CA LEU A 130 43.40 -15.51 9.72
C LEU A 130 42.30 -16.45 9.24
N GLY A 131 42.65 -17.54 8.54
CA GLY A 131 41.69 -18.56 8.11
C GLY A 131 41.02 -19.25 9.29
N LEU A 132 41.79 -19.67 10.30
CA LEU A 132 41.25 -20.29 11.52
C LEU A 132 40.37 -19.32 12.32
N LEU A 133 40.76 -18.05 12.40
CA LEU A 133 39.93 -17.00 13.00
C LEU A 133 38.63 -16.82 12.21
N SER A 134 38.70 -16.76 10.89
CA SER A 134 37.52 -16.61 10.02
C SER A 134 36.56 -17.80 10.16
N LYS A 135 37.10 -19.02 10.25
CA LYS A 135 36.30 -20.22 10.55
C LYS A 135 35.59 -20.11 11.89
N LYS A 136 36.28 -19.63 12.93
CA LYS A 136 35.69 -19.42 14.26
C LYS A 136 34.57 -18.38 14.23
N LEU A 137 34.77 -17.28 13.51
CA LEU A 137 33.77 -16.22 13.36
C LEU A 137 32.54 -16.68 12.56
N ALA A 138 32.72 -17.52 11.54
CA ALA A 138 31.62 -18.09 10.76
C ALA A 138 30.88 -19.24 11.47
N THR A 139 31.35 -19.68 12.64
CA THR A 139 30.73 -20.77 13.39
C THR A 139 29.65 -20.22 14.31
N ILE A 140 28.41 -20.64 14.10
CA ILE A 140 27.29 -20.28 14.99
C ILE A 140 27.49 -20.95 16.35
N MET A 141 27.38 -20.18 17.43
CA MET A 141 27.49 -20.68 18.79
C MET A 141 26.26 -21.47 19.20
N LEU A 142 26.46 -22.62 19.85
CA LEU A 142 25.40 -23.55 20.26
C LEU A 142 25.27 -23.69 21.78
N ASP A 143 26.01 -22.87 22.53
CA ASP A 143 26.12 -22.89 23.99
C ASP A 143 25.60 -21.60 24.64
N VAL A 144 24.67 -20.91 23.96
CA VAL A 144 23.97 -19.76 24.53
C VAL A 144 23.18 -20.20 25.78
N PRO A 145 23.20 -19.43 26.89
CA PRO A 145 22.52 -19.78 28.14
C PRO A 145 21.00 -19.56 28.05
N VAL A 146 20.35 -20.28 27.14
CA VAL A 146 18.89 -20.33 26.93
C VAL A 146 18.42 -21.78 27.01
N GLU A 147 17.19 -21.99 27.47
CA GLU A 147 16.58 -23.31 27.60
C GLU A 147 15.32 -23.39 26.73
N PHE A 148 15.23 -24.42 25.89
CA PHE A 148 14.07 -24.70 25.07
C PHE A 148 12.97 -25.34 25.92
N ASP A 149 11.88 -24.59 26.08
CA ASP A 149 10.64 -25.03 26.71
C ASP A 149 9.50 -24.93 25.70
N ALA A 150 9.00 -26.09 25.26
CA ALA A 150 7.97 -26.18 24.23
C ALA A 150 6.71 -25.35 24.54
N ALA A 151 6.32 -25.24 25.82
CA ALA A 151 5.12 -24.50 26.21
C ALA A 151 5.25 -22.99 25.93
N ASN A 152 6.47 -22.44 26.01
CA ASN A 152 6.71 -21.02 25.72
C ASN A 152 6.72 -20.70 24.22
N PHE A 153 6.84 -21.72 23.36
CA PHE A 153 6.83 -21.57 21.91
C PHE A 153 5.51 -22.02 21.27
N GLU A 154 4.51 -22.38 22.07
CA GLU A 154 3.15 -22.60 21.56
C GLU A 154 2.56 -21.28 21.06
N MET A 155 1.98 -21.30 19.86
CA MET A 155 1.34 -20.13 19.28
C MET A 155 0.07 -19.78 20.07
N SER A 156 0.08 -18.64 20.75
CA SER A 156 -1.11 -18.10 21.43
C SER A 156 -2.04 -17.37 20.47
N GLU A 157 -3.34 -17.35 20.76
CA GLU A 157 -4.30 -16.51 20.03
C GLU A 157 -3.99 -15.02 20.23
N PRO A 158 -3.92 -14.21 19.16
CA PRO A 158 -3.65 -12.79 19.28
C PRO A 158 -4.87 -12.03 19.84
N ASN A 159 -4.63 -10.92 20.55
CA ASN A 159 -5.71 -10.00 20.90
C ASN A 159 -6.19 -9.27 19.64
N ILE A 160 -7.33 -9.71 19.10
CA ILE A 160 -7.89 -9.18 17.85
C ILE A 160 -8.18 -7.67 17.96
N GLU A 161 -8.64 -7.20 19.13
CA GLU A 161 -9.01 -5.80 19.33
C GLU A 161 -7.77 -4.90 19.30
N ASP A 162 -6.74 -5.25 20.07
CA ASP A 162 -5.49 -4.48 20.13
C ASP A 162 -4.79 -4.44 18.77
N VAL A 163 -4.73 -5.58 18.06
CA VAL A 163 -4.13 -5.65 16.72
C VAL A 163 -4.94 -4.83 15.71
N THR A 164 -6.28 -4.88 15.80
CA THR A 164 -7.15 -4.08 14.92
C THR A 164 -6.90 -2.59 15.12
N ASN A 165 -6.80 -2.14 16.36
CA ASN A 165 -6.54 -0.72 16.67
C ASN A 165 -5.19 -0.27 16.08
N ILE A 166 -4.12 -1.05 16.28
CA ILE A 166 -2.79 -0.73 15.73
C ILE A 166 -2.84 -0.71 14.20
N PHE A 167 -3.49 -1.69 13.56
CA PHE A 167 -3.53 -1.76 12.10
C PHE A 167 -4.39 -0.66 11.49
N GLN A 168 -5.42 -0.19 12.20
CA GLN A 168 -6.20 0.98 11.80
C GLN A 168 -5.38 2.27 11.92
N GLU A 169 -4.63 2.44 13.02
CA GLU A 169 -3.74 3.58 13.23
C GLU A 169 -2.63 3.64 12.18
N LEU A 170 -2.05 2.49 11.82
CA LEU A 170 -1.00 2.38 10.80
C LEU A 170 -1.55 2.26 9.37
N GLU A 171 -2.87 2.34 9.18
CA GLU A 171 -3.56 2.21 7.89
C GLU A 171 -3.31 0.91 7.10
N PHE A 172 -2.96 -0.18 7.80
CA PHE A 172 -2.71 -1.50 7.21
C PHE A 172 -4.02 -2.25 6.87
N ARG A 173 -4.88 -1.65 6.05
CA ARG A 173 -6.23 -2.17 5.73
C ARG A 173 -6.22 -3.59 5.14
N GLN A 174 -5.29 -3.86 4.22
CA GLN A 174 -5.19 -5.17 3.59
C GLN A 174 -4.65 -6.23 4.56
N LEU A 175 -3.64 -5.88 5.37
CA LEU A 175 -3.13 -6.77 6.41
C LEU A 175 -4.17 -7.03 7.48
N LEU A 176 -5.00 -6.04 7.82
CA LEU A 176 -6.11 -6.19 8.78
C LEU A 176 -7.15 -7.17 8.26
N THR A 177 -7.50 -7.04 6.97
CA THR A 177 -8.42 -7.95 6.31
C THR A 177 -7.86 -9.38 6.30
N ASN A 178 -6.59 -9.55 5.93
CA ASN A 178 -5.94 -10.85 5.94
C ASN A 178 -5.81 -11.41 7.36
N PHE A 179 -5.53 -10.56 8.35
CA PHE A 179 -5.47 -10.94 9.76
C PHE A 179 -6.80 -11.44 10.28
N GLN A 180 -7.88 -10.71 10.00
CA GLN A 180 -9.22 -11.14 10.33
C GLN A 180 -9.57 -12.46 9.61
N LYS A 181 -9.22 -12.63 8.33
CA LYS A 181 -9.44 -13.90 7.62
C LYS A 181 -8.67 -15.06 8.25
N THR A 182 -7.42 -14.85 8.64
CA THR A 182 -6.58 -15.90 9.26
C THR A 182 -7.12 -16.30 10.63
N PHE A 183 -7.47 -15.34 11.49
CA PHE A 183 -7.76 -15.61 12.90
C PHE A 183 -9.26 -15.67 13.24
N SER A 184 -10.16 -15.19 12.38
CA SER A 184 -11.63 -15.25 12.63
C SER A 184 -12.27 -16.58 12.20
N VAL A 185 -11.58 -17.41 11.42
CA VAL A 185 -12.09 -18.72 10.95
C VAL A 185 -12.07 -19.77 12.07
N GLU A 186 -11.27 -19.58 13.12
CA GLU A 186 -11.23 -20.53 14.25
C GLU A 186 -12.33 -20.27 15.28
N ALA A 187 -12.77 -19.01 15.45
CA ALA A 187 -13.77 -18.62 16.45
C ALA A 187 -15.21 -19.12 16.15
N THR A 188 -15.54 -19.46 14.90
CA THR A 188 -16.88 -19.98 14.55
C THR A 188 -17.04 -21.49 14.75
N SER A 189 -15.97 -22.21 15.13
CA SER A 189 -16.00 -23.67 15.32
C SER A 189 -16.61 -24.12 16.66
N ASN A 190 -16.67 -23.24 17.66
CA ASN A 190 -17.08 -23.60 19.03
C ASN A 190 -18.40 -22.96 19.50
N ALA A 191 -19.16 -22.33 18.61
CA ALA A 191 -20.41 -21.65 18.96
C ALA A 191 -21.56 -22.00 18.01
N GLN A 192 -21.86 -23.29 17.79
CA GLN A 192 -23.13 -23.71 17.18
C GLN A 192 -23.48 -25.17 17.53
N GLN A 193 -24.02 -25.37 18.73
CA GLN A 193 -25.03 -26.40 18.95
C GLN A 193 -26.34 -25.69 19.34
N ASN A 194 -27.41 -26.06 18.62
CA ASN A 194 -28.82 -25.68 18.78
C ASN A 194 -29.29 -24.41 18.04
N ASN A 195 -29.58 -24.52 16.73
CA ASN A 195 -30.94 -24.82 16.27
C ASN A 195 -31.04 -24.82 14.73
N THR A 196 -31.84 -25.77 14.26
CA THR A 196 -32.21 -26.11 12.88
C THR A 196 -32.89 -24.98 12.13
N THR A 197 -32.45 -24.65 10.91
CA THR A 197 -33.20 -24.91 9.66
C THR A 197 -32.35 -24.64 8.41
N THR A 198 -32.65 -25.42 7.38
CA THR A 198 -31.99 -25.64 6.08
C THR A 198 -31.85 -24.41 5.19
N GLU A 199 -30.69 -24.26 4.53
CA GLU A 199 -30.53 -24.21 3.06
C GLU A 199 -29.04 -24.26 2.66
N GLU A 200 -28.74 -24.93 1.54
CA GLU A 200 -27.43 -25.45 1.12
C GLU A 200 -26.44 -24.38 0.63
N LEU A 201 -25.16 -24.54 1.00
CA LEU A 201 -23.99 -23.90 0.38
C LEU A 201 -22.93 -24.98 0.03
N PRO A 202 -22.11 -24.78 -1.02
CA PRO A 202 -21.34 -25.84 -1.65
C PRO A 202 -20.12 -26.28 -0.83
N LYS A 203 -19.83 -27.59 -0.90
CA LYS A 203 -18.70 -28.27 -0.27
C LYS A 203 -17.36 -27.72 -0.74
N VAL A 204 -16.52 -27.28 0.20
CA VAL A 204 -15.07 -27.12 -0.01
C VAL A 204 -14.35 -28.26 0.70
N ASN A 205 -13.46 -28.94 -0.02
CA ASN A 205 -12.68 -30.08 0.43
C ASN A 205 -11.66 -29.66 1.49
N ASN A 206 -11.75 -30.23 2.70
CA ASN A 206 -10.72 -30.13 3.72
C ASN A 206 -9.53 -31.05 3.41
N LYS A 207 -8.33 -30.49 3.30
CA LYS A 207 -7.07 -31.18 3.60
C LYS A 207 -6.50 -30.64 4.91
N PRO A 208 -5.79 -31.47 5.70
CA PRO A 208 -5.28 -31.05 7.00
C PRO A 208 -4.18 -30.00 6.79
N ASN A 209 -4.37 -28.81 7.37
CA ASN A 209 -3.36 -27.75 7.37
C ASN A 209 -2.26 -28.08 8.38
N ALA A 210 -1.01 -27.93 7.95
CA ALA A 210 0.17 -28.00 8.80
C ALA A 210 0.24 -26.76 9.73
N ALA A 211 0.85 -26.93 10.90
CA ALA A 211 1.07 -25.85 11.86
C ALA A 211 1.79 -24.66 11.20
N GLY A 212 1.31 -23.44 11.44
CA GLY A 212 1.90 -22.19 10.93
C GLY A 212 1.34 -21.67 9.61
N ALA A 213 0.46 -22.39 8.91
CA ALA A 213 -0.08 -21.96 7.61
C ALA A 213 -0.86 -20.63 7.65
N GLY A 214 -1.45 -20.26 8.81
CA GLY A 214 -2.26 -19.05 8.94
C GLY A 214 -1.44 -17.74 8.96
N GLN A 215 -0.29 -17.73 9.61
CA GLN A 215 0.50 -16.52 9.86
C GLN A 215 1.10 -15.91 8.59
N PHE A 216 1.39 -16.74 7.59
CA PHE A 216 2.04 -16.31 6.34
C PHE A 216 1.05 -15.79 5.28
N SER A 217 -0.25 -16.10 5.42
CA SER A 217 -1.30 -15.56 4.55
C SER A 217 -1.58 -14.06 4.78
N LEU A 218 -0.95 -13.46 5.80
CA LEU A 218 -1.06 -12.03 6.10
C LEU A 218 -0.46 -11.16 5.00
N PHE A 219 0.66 -11.58 4.40
CA PHE A 219 1.47 -10.77 3.47
C PHE A 219 1.42 -11.24 2.01
N ASP A 220 0.76 -12.37 1.73
CA ASP A 220 0.66 -12.89 0.36
C ASP A 220 -0.31 -12.03 -0.48
N ALA A 221 0.28 -11.27 -1.39
CA ALA A 221 -0.42 -10.46 -2.38
C ALA A 221 -0.93 -11.33 -3.55
N GLN A 222 -1.99 -12.09 -3.33
CA GLN A 222 -2.77 -12.66 -4.43
C GLN A 222 -4.22 -12.20 -4.39
N GLY A 223 -4.56 -11.33 -5.34
CA GLY A 223 -5.93 -11.14 -5.83
C GLY A 223 -6.59 -9.82 -5.39
N ASN A 224 -6.77 -8.93 -6.37
CA ASN A 224 -7.78 -7.87 -6.35
C ASN A 224 -9.18 -8.52 -6.30
N GLU A 225 -9.65 -8.84 -5.11
CA GLU A 225 -11.08 -8.94 -4.85
C GLU A 225 -11.44 -7.79 -3.91
N ASP A 226 -12.16 -6.81 -4.46
CA ASP A 226 -12.85 -5.77 -3.70
C ASP A 226 -13.93 -6.43 -2.84
N VAL A 227 -13.50 -6.96 -1.69
CA VAL A 227 -14.40 -7.39 -0.64
C VAL A 227 -14.83 -6.14 0.10
N ILE A 228 -16.11 -5.79 -0.08
CA ILE A 228 -16.79 -4.78 0.74
C ILE A 228 -16.77 -5.31 2.17
N VAL A 229 -15.78 -4.87 2.94
CA VAL A 229 -15.85 -4.94 4.39
C VAL A 229 -16.89 -3.90 4.77
N SER A 230 -18.02 -4.34 5.31
CA SER A 230 -18.92 -3.46 6.05
C SER A 230 -18.15 -2.95 7.25
N ASN A 231 -17.44 -1.84 7.05
CA ASN A 231 -16.75 -1.12 8.08
C ASN A 231 -17.77 -0.74 9.15
N GLN A 232 -17.80 -1.44 10.27
CA GLN A 232 -18.14 -0.79 11.54
C GLN A 232 -16.94 0.08 11.92
N SER A 233 -16.72 1.10 11.10
CA SER A 233 -15.78 2.17 11.33
C SER A 233 -16.40 3.10 12.35
N SER A 234 -15.66 3.43 13.41
CA SER A 234 -16.02 4.46 14.39
C SER A 234 -15.91 5.90 13.83
N ARG A 235 -15.60 6.04 12.53
CA ARG A 235 -15.41 7.32 11.87
C ARG A 235 -16.69 8.14 11.73
N ILE A 236 -16.47 9.43 11.55
CA ILE A 236 -17.52 10.40 11.28
C ILE A 236 -18.00 10.20 9.83
N THR A 237 -19.30 10.35 9.59
CA THR A 237 -19.95 10.26 8.27
C THR A 237 -21.06 11.30 8.18
N ALA A 238 -21.63 11.53 7.00
CA ALA A 238 -22.77 12.44 6.85
C ALA A 238 -23.95 12.05 7.76
N ALA A 239 -24.15 10.75 8.00
CA ALA A 239 -25.24 10.26 8.82
C ALA A 239 -25.09 10.55 10.32
N ASN A 240 -23.87 10.73 10.83
CA ASN A 240 -23.60 10.98 12.25
C ASN A 240 -23.04 12.38 12.53
N ASN A 241 -22.67 13.14 11.50
CA ASN A 241 -22.20 14.51 11.61
C ASN A 241 -23.33 15.50 11.33
N ALA A 242 -23.55 16.46 12.23
CA ALA A 242 -24.55 17.49 12.01
C ALA A 242 -24.08 18.49 10.95
N HIS A 243 -24.83 18.63 9.87
CA HIS A 243 -24.51 19.54 8.77
C HIS A 243 -25.79 20.17 8.18
N PHE A 244 -25.63 21.19 7.33
CA PHE A 244 -26.74 21.89 6.67
C PHE A 244 -26.49 21.97 5.16
N TYR A 245 -27.00 20.99 4.43
CA TYR A 245 -26.92 20.92 2.97
C TYR A 245 -28.28 21.23 2.35
N GLN A 246 -28.30 22.12 1.36
CA GLN A 246 -29.55 22.62 0.80
C GLN A 246 -29.50 22.73 -0.73
N SER A 247 -30.53 22.19 -1.40
CA SER A 247 -30.73 22.42 -2.82
C SER A 247 -31.39 23.77 -3.12
N ILE A 248 -30.99 24.41 -4.22
CA ILE A 248 -31.49 25.70 -4.68
C ILE A 248 -32.41 25.48 -5.88
N ASN A 249 -33.73 25.55 -5.68
CA ASN A 249 -34.71 25.16 -6.70
C ASN A 249 -35.66 26.28 -7.18
N SER A 250 -35.50 27.52 -6.71
CA SER A 250 -36.37 28.63 -7.11
C SER A 250 -35.58 29.85 -7.59
N ALA A 251 -36.14 30.63 -8.51
CA ALA A 251 -35.50 31.83 -9.06
C ALA A 251 -35.11 32.85 -7.96
N MET A 252 -35.94 32.99 -6.91
CA MET A 252 -35.64 33.86 -5.78
C MET A 252 -34.49 33.31 -4.92
N ALA A 253 -34.45 31.99 -4.69
CA ALA A 253 -33.36 31.34 -3.97
C ALA A 253 -32.03 31.47 -4.72
N ILE A 254 -32.02 31.25 -6.04
CA ILE A 254 -30.83 31.43 -6.91
C ILE A 254 -30.30 32.85 -6.79
N LYS A 255 -31.18 33.86 -6.87
CA LYS A 255 -30.77 35.27 -6.75
C LYS A 255 -30.16 35.58 -5.39
N LEU A 256 -30.77 35.11 -4.30
CA LEU A 256 -30.25 35.32 -2.94
C LEU A 256 -28.93 34.58 -2.71
N PHE A 257 -28.84 33.35 -3.23
CA PHE A 257 -27.62 32.54 -3.20
C PHE A 257 -26.47 33.26 -3.89
N ILE A 258 -26.63 33.71 -5.14
CA ILE A 258 -25.59 34.41 -5.89
C ILE A 258 -25.16 35.70 -5.16
N GLN A 259 -26.11 36.45 -4.57
CA GLN A 259 -25.77 37.62 -3.78
C GLN A 259 -24.91 37.31 -2.55
N ASN A 260 -25.09 36.15 -1.93
CA ASN A 260 -24.26 35.71 -0.81
C ASN A 260 -22.93 35.11 -1.28
N LEU A 261 -22.94 34.34 -2.37
CA LEU A 261 -21.76 33.77 -3.02
C LEU A 261 -20.75 34.86 -3.38
N MET A 262 -21.23 35.97 -3.97
CA MET A 262 -20.37 37.09 -4.39
C MET A 262 -19.76 37.91 -3.22
N LYS A 263 -20.23 37.71 -1.97
CA LYS A 263 -19.63 38.36 -0.79
C LYS A 263 -18.46 37.58 -0.20
N GLN A 264 -18.29 36.32 -0.62
CA GLN A 264 -17.26 35.45 -0.06
C GLN A 264 -15.91 35.76 -0.67
N LYS A 265 -14.84 35.48 0.08
CA LYS A 265 -13.46 35.62 -0.39
C LYS A 265 -12.90 34.33 -0.97
N SER A 266 -13.39 33.19 -0.49
CA SER A 266 -13.00 31.87 -0.91
C SER A 266 -14.21 30.95 -0.85
N VAL A 267 -14.37 30.11 -1.87
CA VAL A 267 -15.50 29.20 -2.01
C VAL A 267 -15.01 27.90 -2.63
N CYS A 268 -15.33 26.78 -2.00
CA CYS A 268 -15.19 25.46 -2.59
C CYS A 268 -16.38 25.18 -3.49
N PHE A 269 -16.12 24.60 -4.67
CA PHE A 269 -17.17 24.16 -5.57
C PHE A 269 -16.80 22.82 -6.20
N ASP A 270 -17.82 22.06 -6.59
CA ASP A 270 -17.68 20.79 -7.28
C ASP A 270 -18.76 20.64 -8.36
N THR A 271 -18.43 19.99 -9.47
CA THR A 271 -19.36 19.80 -10.60
C THR A 271 -19.81 18.35 -10.74
N GLU A 272 -21.13 18.16 -10.67
CA GLU A 272 -21.75 16.87 -10.89
C GLU A 272 -22.12 16.68 -12.35
N THR A 273 -21.81 15.53 -12.93
CA THR A 273 -22.01 15.30 -14.36
C THR A 273 -22.54 13.91 -14.72
N THR A 274 -22.86 13.73 -16.00
CA THR A 274 -23.33 12.45 -16.53
C THR A 274 -22.21 11.46 -16.90
N SER A 275 -20.92 11.85 -16.84
CA SER A 275 -19.82 11.00 -17.30
C SER A 275 -18.48 11.37 -16.66
N ILE A 276 -17.63 10.38 -16.40
CA ILE A 276 -16.24 10.58 -15.97
C ILE A 276 -15.36 11.25 -17.04
N ASP A 277 -15.77 11.25 -18.30
CA ASP A 277 -15.06 11.95 -19.37
C ASP A 277 -15.65 13.37 -19.55
N PRO A 278 -14.91 14.42 -19.18
CA PRO A 278 -15.41 15.79 -19.21
C PRO A 278 -15.69 16.28 -20.63
N ILE A 279 -15.09 15.69 -21.67
CA ILE A 279 -15.33 16.09 -23.06
C ILE A 279 -16.77 15.79 -23.47
N VAL A 280 -17.31 14.64 -23.05
CA VAL A 280 -18.68 14.22 -23.38
C VAL A 280 -19.70 14.52 -22.28
N ALA A 281 -19.25 14.68 -21.03
CA ALA A 281 -20.10 14.87 -19.85
C ALA A 281 -21.04 16.10 -19.95
N GLN A 282 -22.29 15.96 -19.49
CA GLN A 282 -23.22 17.07 -19.32
C GLN A 282 -23.36 17.41 -17.85
N LEU A 283 -23.44 18.70 -17.54
CA LEU A 283 -23.57 19.18 -16.17
C LEU A 283 -24.96 18.82 -15.60
N VAL A 284 -24.96 18.21 -14.42
CA VAL A 284 -26.15 17.83 -13.65
C VAL A 284 -26.39 18.80 -12.51
N GLY A 285 -25.32 19.27 -11.87
CA GLY A 285 -25.39 20.23 -10.77
C GLY A 285 -24.04 20.83 -10.42
N ILE A 286 -24.05 21.86 -9.59
CA ILE A 286 -22.84 22.41 -8.99
C ILE A 286 -23.07 22.55 -7.48
N ALA A 287 -22.18 21.97 -6.69
CA ALA A 287 -22.16 22.15 -5.25
C ALA A 287 -21.23 23.29 -4.84
N PHE A 288 -21.52 23.92 -3.71
CA PHE A 288 -20.74 25.01 -3.15
C PHE A 288 -20.68 24.92 -1.63
N SER A 289 -19.49 25.13 -1.05
CA SER A 289 -19.29 25.33 0.38
C SER A 289 -18.32 26.48 0.63
N TRP A 290 -18.60 27.30 1.63
CA TRP A 290 -17.70 28.36 2.10
C TRP A 290 -17.72 28.51 3.63
N GLU A 291 -18.42 27.60 4.32
CA GLU A 291 -18.49 27.52 5.77
C GLU A 291 -18.59 26.04 6.14
N VAL A 292 -17.71 25.55 7.02
CA VAL A 292 -17.64 24.14 7.41
C VAL A 292 -18.99 23.63 7.91
N GLY A 293 -19.42 22.48 7.39
CA GLY A 293 -20.70 21.84 7.70
C GLY A 293 -21.90 22.52 7.05
N LYS A 294 -21.70 23.44 6.10
CA LYS A 294 -22.79 24.10 5.36
C LYS A 294 -22.47 24.21 3.88
N GLY A 295 -23.45 23.91 3.05
CA GLY A 295 -23.30 24.15 1.63
C GLY A 295 -24.59 24.04 0.84
N PHE A 296 -24.46 24.29 -0.46
CA PHE A 296 -25.58 24.48 -1.34
C PHE A 296 -25.38 23.73 -2.65
N TYR A 297 -26.42 23.03 -3.10
CA TYR A 297 -26.45 22.37 -4.39
C TYR A 297 -27.33 23.14 -5.36
N LEU A 298 -26.78 23.53 -6.51
CA LEU A 298 -27.55 24.11 -7.59
C LEU A 298 -27.79 23.06 -8.69
N PRO A 299 -28.98 22.45 -8.77
CA PRO A 299 -29.31 21.55 -9.87
C PRO A 299 -29.37 22.32 -11.20
N ILE A 300 -28.79 21.71 -12.23
CA ILE A 300 -28.74 22.26 -13.59
C ILE A 300 -29.67 21.44 -14.50
N PRO A 301 -30.59 22.10 -15.24
CA PRO A 301 -31.52 21.41 -16.11
C PRO A 301 -30.81 20.67 -17.25
N GLU A 302 -31.45 19.62 -17.77
CA GLU A 302 -30.92 18.83 -18.89
C GLU A 302 -30.89 19.60 -20.21
N ASP A 303 -31.86 20.51 -20.43
CA ASP A 303 -31.86 21.35 -21.62
C ASP A 303 -30.64 22.29 -21.60
N LYS A 304 -29.82 22.17 -22.64
CA LYS A 304 -28.56 22.91 -22.76
C LYS A 304 -28.76 24.43 -22.76
N ASN A 305 -29.85 24.94 -23.31
CA ASN A 305 -30.09 26.39 -23.36
C ASN A 305 -30.52 26.92 -22.00
N GLU A 306 -31.36 26.18 -21.27
CA GLU A 306 -31.72 26.51 -19.89
C GLU A 306 -30.51 26.40 -18.95
N ALA A 307 -29.71 25.35 -19.10
CA ALA A 307 -28.46 25.19 -18.38
C ALA A 307 -27.52 26.36 -18.62
N GLN A 308 -27.31 26.75 -19.89
CA GLN A 308 -26.50 27.91 -20.24
C GLN A 308 -27.02 29.19 -19.56
N LYS A 309 -28.33 29.47 -19.61
CA LYS A 309 -28.92 30.65 -18.97
C LYS A 309 -28.69 30.70 -17.45
N LEU A 310 -28.71 29.55 -16.79
CA LEU A 310 -28.44 29.45 -15.36
C LEU A 310 -26.96 29.66 -15.06
N ILE A 311 -26.08 29.02 -15.84
CA ILE A 311 -24.63 29.14 -15.70
C ILE A 311 -24.13 30.57 -16.00
N GLU A 312 -24.77 31.29 -16.92
CA GLU A 312 -24.48 32.71 -17.16
C GLU A 312 -24.69 33.58 -15.90
N GLN A 313 -25.64 33.23 -15.03
CA GLN A 313 -25.84 33.95 -13.77
C GLN A 313 -24.69 33.72 -12.78
N LEU A 314 -23.97 32.59 -12.89
CA LEU A 314 -22.79 32.26 -12.09
C LEU A 314 -21.47 32.75 -12.69
N ARG A 315 -21.46 33.19 -13.96
CA ARG A 315 -20.25 33.73 -14.60
C ARG A 315 -19.54 34.80 -13.76
N PRO A 316 -20.22 35.76 -13.11
CA PRO A 316 -19.55 36.76 -12.27
C PRO A 316 -18.73 36.16 -11.13
N PHE A 317 -19.15 35.02 -10.57
CA PHE A 317 -18.40 34.30 -9.54
C PHE A 317 -17.19 33.58 -10.15
N PHE A 318 -17.43 32.74 -11.16
CA PHE A 318 -16.36 31.92 -11.76
C PHE A 318 -15.27 32.77 -12.42
N GLU A 319 -15.64 33.87 -13.06
CA GLU A 319 -14.69 34.79 -13.70
C GLU A 319 -14.16 35.89 -12.78
N SER A 320 -14.58 35.94 -11.52
CA SER A 320 -14.00 36.88 -10.55
C SER A 320 -12.52 36.56 -10.31
N GLU A 321 -11.66 37.58 -10.28
CA GLU A 321 -10.27 37.42 -9.85
C GLU A 321 -10.08 37.63 -8.33
N THR A 322 -11.11 38.13 -7.64
CA THR A 322 -11.04 38.46 -6.21
C THR A 322 -11.56 37.37 -5.29
N ILE A 323 -12.26 36.38 -5.83
CA ILE A 323 -12.81 35.24 -5.08
C ILE A 323 -11.96 34.03 -5.44
N GLU A 324 -11.33 33.42 -4.44
CA GLU A 324 -10.60 32.15 -4.57
C GLU A 324 -11.58 30.99 -4.79
N LYS A 325 -11.19 30.03 -5.64
CA LYS A 325 -11.97 28.82 -5.90
C LYS A 325 -11.19 27.61 -5.39
N ILE A 326 -11.82 26.86 -4.50
CA ILE A 326 -11.28 25.62 -3.96
C ILE A 326 -11.98 24.45 -4.66
N GLY A 327 -11.26 23.35 -4.87
CA GLY A 327 -11.84 22.09 -5.31
C GLY A 327 -10.82 20.97 -5.27
N GLN A 328 -11.28 19.76 -5.55
CA GLN A 328 -10.46 18.57 -5.66
C GLN A 328 -10.37 18.19 -7.14
N ASN A 329 -9.16 18.15 -7.72
CA ASN A 329 -8.99 17.87 -9.16
C ASN A 329 -9.77 18.85 -10.07
N LEU A 330 -9.62 20.16 -9.80
CA LEU A 330 -10.28 21.28 -10.48
C LEU A 330 -10.10 21.27 -12.00
N LYS A 331 -9.10 20.56 -12.53
CA LYS A 331 -8.93 20.37 -13.99
C LYS A 331 -10.19 19.79 -14.62
N TYR A 332 -10.87 18.86 -13.95
CA TYR A 332 -12.10 18.26 -14.45
C TYR A 332 -13.22 19.32 -14.54
N ASP A 333 -13.49 20.02 -13.44
CA ASP A 333 -14.56 21.03 -13.34
C ASP A 333 -14.37 22.18 -14.32
N ILE A 334 -13.13 22.65 -14.46
CA ILE A 334 -12.79 23.69 -15.44
C ILE A 334 -13.14 23.24 -16.85
N LYS A 335 -12.84 21.99 -17.23
CA LYS A 335 -13.17 21.47 -18.56
C LYS A 335 -14.68 21.37 -18.77
N VAL A 336 -15.43 20.95 -17.75
CA VAL A 336 -16.90 20.91 -17.81
C VAL A 336 -17.48 22.32 -18.00
N LEU A 337 -17.04 23.30 -17.20
CA LEU A 337 -17.52 24.69 -17.29
C LEU A 337 -17.15 25.36 -18.62
N ARG A 338 -16.03 25.00 -19.24
CA ARG A 338 -15.65 25.49 -20.58
C ARG A 338 -16.66 25.12 -21.66
N LYS A 339 -17.36 23.98 -21.54
CA LYS A 339 -18.44 23.59 -22.47
C LYS A 339 -19.65 24.52 -22.41
N TYR A 340 -19.80 25.25 -21.31
CA TYR A 340 -20.80 26.30 -21.10
C TYR A 340 -20.19 27.70 -21.25
N ASN A 341 -19.07 27.83 -21.97
CA ASN A 341 -18.39 29.09 -22.25
C ASN A 341 -18.01 29.91 -21.01
N VAL A 342 -17.84 29.27 -19.84
CA VAL A 342 -17.38 29.92 -18.61
C VAL A 342 -15.90 29.61 -18.40
N LYS A 343 -15.12 30.65 -18.09
CA LYS A 343 -13.71 30.50 -17.72
C LYS A 343 -13.58 30.67 -16.21
N VAL A 344 -13.07 29.68 -15.50
CA VAL A 344 -12.74 29.87 -14.08
C VAL A 344 -11.49 30.74 -13.99
N LYS A 345 -11.54 31.87 -13.28
CA LYS A 345 -10.44 32.84 -13.09
C LYS A 345 -10.15 33.05 -11.60
N GLY A 346 -9.13 33.84 -11.29
CA GLY A 346 -8.67 34.10 -9.94
C GLY A 346 -7.78 32.99 -9.38
N THR A 347 -7.47 33.10 -8.09
CA THR A 347 -6.72 32.09 -7.34
C THR A 347 -7.50 30.79 -7.29
N LEU A 348 -6.79 29.68 -7.52
CA LEU A 348 -7.33 28.33 -7.37
C LEU A 348 -6.58 27.63 -6.25
N PHE A 349 -7.28 26.81 -5.49
CA PHE A 349 -6.69 25.87 -4.55
C PHE A 349 -7.20 24.47 -4.89
N ASP A 350 -6.33 23.65 -5.48
CA ASP A 350 -6.62 22.24 -5.76
C ASP A 350 -6.06 21.37 -4.65
N THR A 351 -6.92 20.75 -3.84
CA THR A 351 -6.52 19.93 -2.69
C THR A 351 -5.73 18.68 -3.08
N MET A 352 -5.99 18.13 -4.28
CA MET A 352 -5.24 16.98 -4.80
C MET A 352 -3.79 17.37 -5.07
N LEU A 353 -3.58 18.52 -5.73
CA LEU A 353 -2.23 19.01 -6.03
C LEU A 353 -1.51 19.50 -4.77
N ALA A 354 -2.23 20.13 -3.85
CA ALA A 354 -1.68 20.56 -2.57
C ALA A 354 -1.12 19.35 -1.80
N HIS A 355 -1.92 18.30 -1.66
CA HIS A 355 -1.48 17.08 -0.97
C HIS A 355 -0.36 16.35 -1.73
N TYR A 356 -0.39 16.30 -3.06
CA TYR A 356 0.69 15.70 -3.84
C TYR A 356 2.06 16.33 -3.51
N LEU A 357 2.11 17.65 -3.32
CA LEU A 357 3.34 18.34 -2.95
C LEU A 357 3.75 18.12 -1.48
N ILE A 358 2.80 17.86 -0.59
CA ILE A 358 3.06 17.58 0.83
C ILE A 358 3.59 16.16 1.00
N ASN A 359 2.91 15.18 0.41
CA ASN A 359 3.24 13.77 0.54
C ASN A 359 2.98 13.04 -0.80
N PRO A 360 3.99 12.91 -1.67
CA PRO A 360 3.83 12.39 -3.03
C PRO A 360 3.62 10.86 -3.10
N ASP A 361 3.94 10.11 -2.04
CA ASP A 361 3.87 8.64 -2.03
C ASP A 361 2.47 8.11 -1.66
N MET A 362 1.64 8.94 -1.03
CA MET A 362 0.29 8.57 -0.60
C MET A 362 -0.73 8.70 -1.74
N ARG A 363 -1.90 8.06 -1.62
CA ARG A 363 -3.01 8.31 -2.56
C ARG A 363 -3.67 9.66 -2.30
N HIS A 364 -3.99 10.42 -3.34
CA HIS A 364 -4.54 11.78 -3.23
C HIS A 364 -6.03 11.90 -3.55
N ASN A 365 -6.77 10.79 -3.56
CA ASN A 365 -8.23 10.84 -3.76
C ASN A 365 -8.92 11.38 -2.50
N MET A 366 -10.04 12.08 -2.67
CA MET A 366 -10.70 12.78 -1.56
C MET A 366 -11.07 11.83 -0.42
N ASP A 367 -11.60 10.64 -0.72
CA ASP A 367 -12.02 9.65 0.27
C ASP A 367 -10.87 9.26 1.21
N VAL A 368 -9.70 8.92 0.64
CA VAL A 368 -8.50 8.60 1.42
C VAL A 368 -8.06 9.81 2.24
N LEU A 369 -8.08 11.02 1.65
CA LEU A 369 -7.67 12.23 2.36
C LEU A 369 -8.61 12.58 3.52
N ALA A 370 -9.93 12.45 3.32
CA ALA A 370 -10.93 12.68 4.36
C ALA A 370 -10.78 11.68 5.52
N GLU A 371 -10.52 10.40 5.20
CA GLU A 371 -10.32 9.38 6.22
C GLU A 371 -9.05 9.61 7.04
N THR A 372 -7.98 10.06 6.38
CA THR A 372 -6.66 10.28 7.00
C THR A 372 -6.64 11.54 7.85
N TYR A 373 -7.09 12.67 7.29
CA TYR A 373 -6.90 13.99 7.90
C TYR A 373 -8.09 14.42 8.77
N LEU A 374 -9.29 13.94 8.47
CA LEU A 374 -10.52 14.34 9.16
C LEU A 374 -11.16 13.21 9.96
N ASN A 375 -10.61 11.99 9.90
CA ASN A 375 -11.22 10.79 10.47
C ASN A 375 -12.69 10.63 10.00
N TYR A 376 -12.93 10.97 8.73
CA TYR A 376 -14.25 11.05 8.11
C TYR A 376 -14.33 10.10 6.91
N THR A 377 -15.41 9.32 6.80
CA THR A 377 -15.66 8.46 5.63
C THR A 377 -16.77 9.10 4.78
N PRO A 378 -16.44 9.61 3.57
CA PRO A 378 -17.43 10.19 2.65
C PRO A 378 -18.41 9.18 2.09
N ILE A 379 -19.53 9.68 1.57
CA ILE A 379 -20.54 8.90 0.86
C ILE A 379 -19.91 8.39 -0.44
N SER A 380 -19.98 7.08 -0.67
CA SER A 380 -19.42 6.50 -1.90
C SER A 380 -20.34 6.79 -3.09
N ILE A 381 -19.75 7.22 -4.21
CA ILE A 381 -20.48 7.38 -5.48
C ILE A 381 -21.20 6.09 -5.90
N GLU A 382 -20.65 4.90 -5.58
CA GLU A 382 -21.29 3.61 -5.90
C GLU A 382 -22.61 3.39 -5.14
N GLU A 383 -22.80 4.01 -3.97
CA GLU A 383 -24.06 3.96 -3.24
C GLU A 383 -25.16 4.78 -3.94
N LEU A 384 -24.77 5.77 -4.74
CA LEU A 384 -25.68 6.61 -5.52
C LEU A 384 -25.99 5.98 -6.88
N ILE A 385 -24.96 5.64 -7.65
CA ILE A 385 -25.11 5.25 -9.06
C ILE A 385 -24.99 3.74 -9.30
N GLY A 386 -24.63 2.98 -8.28
CA GLY A 386 -24.35 1.54 -8.37
C GLY A 386 -22.91 1.24 -8.78
N LYS A 387 -22.54 -0.05 -8.65
CA LYS A 387 -21.20 -0.54 -9.01
C LYS A 387 -20.90 -0.33 -10.49
N LYS A 388 -19.62 -0.12 -10.80
CA LYS A 388 -19.14 0.03 -12.18
C LYS A 388 -19.58 -1.13 -13.07
N GLY A 389 -20.35 -0.85 -14.11
CA GLY A 389 -20.86 -1.86 -15.04
C GLY A 389 -22.00 -1.37 -15.91
N LYS A 390 -22.59 -2.28 -16.69
CA LYS A 390 -23.67 -1.96 -17.66
C LYS A 390 -24.95 -1.42 -17.01
N ASN A 391 -25.15 -1.67 -15.72
CA ASN A 391 -26.34 -1.27 -14.97
C ASN A 391 -26.10 -0.04 -14.08
N GLN A 392 -24.91 0.58 -14.16
CA GLN A 392 -24.63 1.81 -13.43
C GLN A 392 -25.47 2.93 -14.03
N ILE A 393 -26.25 3.62 -13.20
CA ILE A 393 -27.05 4.77 -13.62
C ILE A 393 -26.18 6.02 -13.69
N THR A 394 -26.70 7.12 -14.24
CA THR A 394 -26.01 8.40 -14.23
C THR A 394 -26.41 9.24 -13.02
N MET A 395 -25.58 10.21 -12.62
CA MET A 395 -25.90 11.15 -11.53
C MET A 395 -27.23 11.90 -11.78
N ARG A 396 -27.61 12.07 -13.05
CA ARG A 396 -28.89 12.69 -13.45
C ARG A 396 -30.12 11.89 -13.01
N GLU A 397 -29.99 10.57 -12.88
CA GLU A 397 -31.08 9.67 -12.48
C GLU A 397 -31.22 9.55 -10.95
N VAL A 398 -30.23 10.02 -10.20
CA VAL A 398 -30.23 10.00 -8.74
C VAL A 398 -31.27 11.01 -8.21
N PRO A 399 -32.02 10.72 -7.12
CA PRO A 399 -32.92 11.70 -6.51
C PRO A 399 -32.18 12.97 -6.04
N LEU A 400 -32.78 14.14 -6.25
CA LEU A 400 -32.17 15.45 -5.94
C LEU A 400 -31.65 15.55 -4.49
N GLU A 401 -32.36 14.99 -3.52
CA GLU A 401 -31.94 14.98 -2.11
C GLU A 401 -30.60 14.25 -1.93
N LYS A 402 -30.44 13.09 -2.57
CA LYS A 402 -29.18 12.32 -2.52
C LYS A 402 -28.05 12.99 -3.29
N GLN A 403 -28.35 13.60 -4.45
CA GLN A 403 -27.36 14.41 -5.17
C GLN A 403 -26.88 15.59 -4.31
N THR A 404 -27.80 16.25 -3.60
CA THR A 404 -27.48 17.37 -2.72
C THR A 404 -26.59 16.92 -1.58
N GLU A 405 -26.93 15.81 -0.93
CA GLU A 405 -26.14 15.28 0.19
C GLU A 405 -24.71 14.97 -0.23
N TYR A 406 -24.56 14.20 -1.31
CA TYR A 406 -23.26 13.77 -1.84
C TYR A 406 -22.42 14.94 -2.34
N ALA A 407 -22.95 15.76 -3.27
CA ALA A 407 -22.16 16.80 -3.92
C ALA A 407 -21.75 17.90 -2.95
N VAL A 408 -22.62 18.24 -1.99
CA VAL A 408 -22.32 19.26 -0.99
C VAL A 408 -21.36 18.73 0.06
N GLU A 409 -21.44 17.44 0.41
CA GLU A 409 -20.41 16.79 1.23
C GLU A 409 -19.03 16.89 0.56
N ASP A 410 -18.92 16.55 -0.73
CA ASP A 410 -17.64 16.64 -1.46
C ASP A 410 -17.07 18.06 -1.40
N ALA A 411 -17.89 19.09 -1.63
CA ALA A 411 -17.46 20.49 -1.54
C ALA A 411 -17.09 20.91 -0.10
N ASP A 412 -17.82 20.45 0.92
CA ASP A 412 -17.54 20.79 2.32
C ASP A 412 -16.29 20.09 2.85
N ILE A 413 -16.16 18.79 2.61
CA ILE A 413 -14.98 18.00 3.00
C ILE A 413 -13.73 18.54 2.30
N THR A 414 -13.82 18.88 1.01
CA THR A 414 -12.72 19.52 0.29
C THR A 414 -12.35 20.88 0.91
N LEU A 415 -13.32 21.69 1.34
CA LEU A 415 -13.05 22.94 2.06
C LEU A 415 -12.33 22.68 3.39
N GLN A 416 -12.76 21.66 4.15
CA GLN A 416 -12.11 21.28 5.40
C GLN A 416 -10.66 20.84 5.15
N LEU A 417 -10.42 19.96 4.18
CA LEU A 417 -9.08 19.50 3.79
C LEU A 417 -8.16 20.67 3.40
N LYS A 418 -8.67 21.66 2.67
CA LYS A 418 -7.90 22.86 2.31
C LYS A 418 -7.31 23.56 3.54
N THR A 419 -8.05 23.63 4.66
CA THR A 419 -7.55 24.30 5.87
C THR A 419 -6.34 23.60 6.49
N HIS A 420 -6.25 22.26 6.34
CA HIS A 420 -5.09 21.49 6.76
C HIS A 420 -3.92 21.68 5.78
N PHE A 421 -4.18 21.49 4.48
CA PHE A 421 -3.11 21.50 3.47
C PHE A 421 -2.50 22.88 3.25
N GLU A 422 -3.26 23.97 3.41
CA GLU A 422 -2.71 25.33 3.34
C GLU A 422 -1.63 25.56 4.40
N LYS A 423 -1.82 25.01 5.60
CA LYS A 423 -0.81 25.08 6.66
C LYS A 423 0.41 24.22 6.34
N GLU A 424 0.19 22.98 5.92
CA GLU A 424 1.25 22.01 5.64
C GLU A 424 2.10 22.37 4.42
N LEU A 425 1.50 22.95 3.36
CA LEU A 425 2.24 23.51 2.22
C LEU A 425 3.25 24.58 2.66
N GLY A 426 2.87 25.40 3.64
CA GLY A 426 3.75 26.40 4.26
C GLY A 426 4.91 25.75 5.02
N GLU A 427 4.60 24.74 5.84
CA GLU A 427 5.60 24.00 6.65
C GLU A 427 6.58 23.21 5.76
N ALA A 428 6.11 22.61 4.67
CA ALA A 428 6.91 21.89 3.68
C ALA A 428 7.71 22.81 2.75
N ASN A 429 7.53 24.14 2.83
CA ASN A 429 8.11 25.14 1.92
C ASN A 429 7.78 24.90 0.43
N THR A 430 6.62 24.30 0.13
CA THR A 430 6.17 23.98 -1.24
C THR A 430 5.12 24.96 -1.78
N GLN A 431 4.69 25.93 -0.97
CA GLN A 431 3.71 26.96 -1.37
C GLN A 431 4.05 27.67 -2.69
N LYS A 432 5.32 28.06 -2.88
CA LYS A 432 5.75 28.75 -4.11
C LYS A 432 5.63 27.85 -5.35
N LEU A 433 5.95 26.56 -5.21
CA LEU A 433 5.82 25.58 -6.28
C LEU A 433 4.34 25.38 -6.64
N PHE A 434 3.47 25.29 -5.64
CA PHE A 434 2.03 25.22 -5.81
C PHE A 434 1.48 26.41 -6.60
N ASP A 435 1.78 27.64 -6.15
CA ASP A 435 1.20 28.87 -6.70
C ASP A 435 1.77 29.25 -8.08
N GLU A 436 3.07 29.10 -8.28
CA GLU A 436 3.75 29.59 -9.49
C GLU A 436 3.87 28.54 -10.61
N ILE A 437 3.72 27.24 -10.29
CA ILE A 437 3.91 26.15 -11.26
C ILE A 437 2.66 25.28 -11.36
N GLU A 438 2.22 24.61 -10.28
CA GLU A 438 1.16 23.60 -10.36
C GLU A 438 -0.20 24.21 -10.76
N ILE A 439 -0.62 25.29 -10.11
CA ILE A 439 -1.91 25.94 -10.42
C ILE A 439 -1.93 26.57 -11.83
N PRO A 440 -0.89 27.28 -12.30
CA PRO A 440 -0.81 27.72 -13.69
C PRO A 440 -0.81 26.55 -14.69
N LEU A 441 -0.08 25.48 -14.39
CA LEU A 441 0.00 24.29 -15.25
C LEU A 441 -1.35 23.59 -15.37
N LEU A 442 -2.12 23.48 -14.28
CA LEU A 442 -3.48 22.93 -14.28
C LEU A 442 -4.35 23.57 -15.37
N ARG A 443 -4.28 24.90 -15.49
CA ARG A 443 -5.06 25.67 -16.48
C ARG A 443 -4.61 25.35 -17.91
N VAL A 444 -3.30 25.28 -18.14
CA VAL A 444 -2.72 24.95 -19.44
C VAL A 444 -3.10 23.53 -19.86
N LEU A 445 -3.01 22.56 -18.94
CA LEU A 445 -3.40 21.17 -19.20
C LEU A 445 -4.89 21.07 -19.54
N ALA A 446 -5.76 21.80 -18.82
CA ALA A 446 -7.18 21.83 -19.15
C ALA A 446 -7.44 22.35 -20.58
N ASP A 447 -6.77 23.44 -20.98
CA ASP A 447 -6.91 23.99 -22.33
C ASP A 447 -6.34 23.03 -23.41
N MET A 448 -5.20 22.40 -23.16
CA MET A 448 -4.59 21.41 -24.08
C MET A 448 -5.48 20.17 -24.26
N GLU A 449 -6.03 19.63 -23.17
CA GLU A 449 -6.89 18.44 -23.20
C GLU A 449 -8.22 18.72 -23.91
N LEU A 450 -8.75 19.94 -23.81
CA LEU A 450 -9.97 20.35 -24.54
C LEU A 450 -9.72 20.55 -26.04
N GLU A 451 -8.56 21.10 -26.41
CA GLU A 451 -8.19 21.27 -27.82
C GLU A 451 -7.97 19.91 -28.51
N GLY A 452 -7.29 18.99 -27.82
CA GLY A 452 -6.97 17.68 -28.34
C GLY A 452 -5.91 17.72 -29.46
N ILE A 453 -5.79 16.62 -30.19
CA ILE A 453 -4.83 16.47 -31.31
C ILE A 453 -5.59 15.94 -32.52
N ASN A 454 -5.38 16.57 -33.68
CA ASN A 454 -5.91 16.09 -34.95
C ASN A 454 -5.06 14.90 -35.44
N ILE A 455 -5.72 13.83 -35.87
CA ILE A 455 -5.08 12.60 -36.32
C ILE A 455 -5.51 12.30 -37.76
N ASP A 456 -4.55 11.98 -38.62
CA ASP A 456 -4.83 11.46 -39.96
C ASP A 456 -5.33 10.01 -39.89
N ILE A 457 -6.65 9.87 -39.97
CA ILE A 457 -7.34 8.58 -39.92
C ILE A 457 -6.89 7.67 -41.07
N ASN A 458 -6.62 8.21 -42.27
CA ASN A 458 -6.23 7.39 -43.42
C ASN A 458 -4.85 6.78 -43.23
N LEU A 459 -3.90 7.55 -42.69
CA LEU A 459 -2.57 7.07 -42.36
C LEU A 459 -2.62 5.97 -41.30
N ILE A 460 -3.42 6.14 -40.23
CA ILE A 460 -3.59 5.09 -39.21
C ILE A 460 -4.16 3.80 -39.80
N ILE A 461 -5.17 3.90 -40.67
CA ILE A 461 -5.76 2.74 -41.35
C ILE A 461 -4.72 2.02 -42.23
N GLN A 462 -3.82 2.77 -42.88
CA GLN A 462 -2.74 2.19 -43.68
C GLN A 462 -1.71 1.44 -42.82
N LEU A 463 -1.35 1.99 -41.66
CA LEU A 463 -0.41 1.36 -40.72
C LEU A 463 -0.99 0.16 -39.96
N SER A 464 -2.31 0.03 -39.90
CA SER A 464 -3.00 -1.10 -39.27
C SER A 464 -3.06 -2.35 -40.15
N LYS A 465 -2.65 -2.26 -41.43
CA LYS A 465 -2.53 -3.38 -42.36
C LYS A 465 -1.09 -3.87 -42.41
#